data_AF-A0A2S1LKW5-F1
#
_entry.id   AF-A0A2S1LKW5-F1
#
_cell.length_a   1.000
_cell.length_b   1.000
_cell.length_c   1.000
_cell.angle_alpha   90.00
_cell.angle_beta   90.00
_cell.angle_gamma   90.00
#
_symmetry.space_group_name_H-M   'P 1'
#
loop_
_entity.id
_entity.type
_entity.pdbx_description
1 polymer ?
#
loop_
_entity_poly.entity_id
_entity_poly.type
_entity_poly.pdbx_seq_one_letter_code
_entity_poly.pdbx_strand_id
1 'polypeptide(L)'
;MESIRIIRKLKPKIESSTAHVSDAEKILYQKALLEYESLKKNRKSDKEYIEAVADVFIKGKEIIKDFFPNNEYDVKKIDSILLAYPNDTERNYYISYFKQCLEKKVTEKWIANYKKNVEEMTNKCINIDYNDRLIPGDNPYDIKDSSYGNNNVSGNIDVLEHGTTVVGILSSERNNGIGINGISNYLKIMPLSIASYGNENDKDIALAIRYAVDNGAKVINMSFGKLLSMNENWVLDAIRYAADNDVLIISSAGNGGKKINSEKPYYPNDSNYLDNEVSDNFMKVGSISYNLNEKFISSFSNYSDSQVDLFAPGEKIYTTLPNNQYDFVNGTSYSTPIVSGVAALLRSYYPNLSASEVKHILMDSGLSIPINVQVPGATEGTLKPFSELSKSGKVVNAYNALLRAKEVAKKKKKKRA
;
A
#
# COMPACT_ATOMS: atom_id res chain seq x y z
N MET A 1 -11.12 10.78 0.74
CA MET A 1 -11.08 9.73 -0.30
C MET A 1 -11.51 10.31 -1.63
N GLU A 2 -11.11 9.70 -2.75
CA GLU A 2 -11.47 10.18 -4.09
C GLU A 2 -12.98 10.18 -4.34
N SER A 3 -13.69 9.11 -3.94
CA SER A 3 -15.15 9.01 -4.08
C SER A 3 -15.89 10.19 -3.45
N ILE A 4 -15.54 10.60 -2.23
CA ILE A 4 -16.13 11.77 -1.56
C ILE A 4 -15.84 13.05 -2.37
N ARG A 5 -14.61 13.25 -2.85
CA ARG A 5 -14.24 14.41 -3.66
C ARG A 5 -15.03 14.46 -4.97
N ILE A 6 -15.23 13.32 -5.62
CA ILE A 6 -16.06 13.18 -6.82
C ILE A 6 -17.51 13.53 -6.52
N ILE A 7 -18.10 12.96 -5.46
CA ILE A 7 -19.49 13.23 -5.09
C ILE A 7 -19.67 14.72 -4.80
N ARG A 8 -18.80 15.32 -3.99
CA ARG A 8 -18.86 16.75 -3.65
C ARG A 8 -18.79 17.65 -4.89
N LYS A 9 -17.96 17.30 -5.88
CA LYS A 9 -17.80 18.10 -7.11
C LYS A 9 -18.96 17.91 -8.09
N LEU A 10 -19.45 16.68 -8.26
CA LEU A 10 -20.40 16.33 -9.32
C LEU A 10 -21.86 16.40 -8.86
N LYS A 11 -22.16 16.18 -7.58
CA LYS A 11 -23.55 16.21 -7.06
C LYS A 11 -24.28 17.52 -7.42
N PRO A 12 -23.73 18.72 -7.19
CA PRO A 12 -24.42 19.97 -7.53
C PRO A 12 -24.66 20.13 -9.04
N LYS A 13 -23.75 19.61 -9.87
CA LYS A 13 -23.92 19.63 -11.33
C LYS A 13 -25.02 18.67 -11.78
N ILE A 14 -25.08 17.48 -11.20
CA ILE A 14 -26.05 16.44 -11.56
C ILE A 14 -27.46 16.80 -11.09
N GLU A 15 -27.58 17.45 -9.93
CA GLU A 15 -28.87 17.91 -9.39
C GLU A 15 -29.36 19.21 -10.06
N SER A 16 -28.50 19.91 -10.79
CA SER A 16 -28.86 21.12 -11.54
C SER A 16 -29.59 20.78 -12.83
N SER A 17 -30.73 21.45 -13.07
CA SER A 17 -31.49 21.33 -14.31
C SER A 17 -30.85 22.04 -15.51
N THR A 18 -29.80 22.84 -15.28
CA THR A 18 -29.18 23.69 -16.32
C THR A 18 -27.72 23.33 -16.62
N ALA A 19 -27.08 22.49 -15.80
CA ALA A 19 -25.68 22.12 -16.00
C ALA A 19 -25.57 20.97 -17.01
N HIS A 20 -24.69 21.13 -18.01
CA HIS A 20 -24.30 20.01 -18.86
C HIS A 20 -23.37 19.05 -18.08
N VAL A 21 -23.74 17.78 -18.03
CA VAL A 21 -22.93 16.70 -17.42
C VAL A 21 -22.71 15.60 -18.45
N SER A 22 -21.44 15.31 -18.76
CA SER A 22 -21.07 14.26 -19.69
C SER A 22 -21.43 12.86 -19.16
N ASP A 23 -21.58 11.88 -20.05
CA ASP A 23 -21.85 10.50 -19.62
C ASP A 23 -20.67 9.90 -18.83
N ALA A 24 -19.43 10.30 -19.15
CA ALA A 24 -18.25 9.96 -18.37
C ALA A 24 -18.33 10.48 -16.92
N GLU A 25 -18.76 11.75 -16.73
CA GLU A 25 -18.98 12.31 -15.40
C GLU A 25 -20.10 11.57 -14.64
N LYS A 26 -21.21 11.20 -15.31
CA LYS A 26 -22.30 10.42 -14.69
C LYS A 26 -21.81 9.04 -14.25
N ILE A 27 -21.07 8.34 -15.10
CA ILE A 27 -20.50 7.01 -14.78
C ILE A 27 -19.53 7.13 -13.60
N LEU A 28 -18.65 8.14 -13.61
CA LEU A 28 -17.70 8.36 -12.52
C LEU A 28 -18.42 8.66 -11.20
N TYR A 29 -19.49 9.47 -11.24
CA TYR A 29 -20.32 9.74 -10.07
C TYR A 29 -21.00 8.48 -9.51
N GLN A 30 -21.56 7.63 -10.38
CA GLN A 30 -22.16 6.36 -9.96
C GLN A 30 -21.13 5.42 -9.32
N LYS A 31 -19.93 5.30 -9.90
CA LYS A 31 -18.83 4.54 -9.30
C LYS A 31 -18.42 5.10 -7.94
N ALA A 32 -18.39 6.43 -7.80
CA ALA A 32 -18.09 7.10 -6.54
C ALA A 32 -19.16 6.84 -5.47
N LEU A 33 -20.45 6.84 -5.81
CA LEU A 33 -21.53 6.45 -4.89
C LEU A 33 -21.40 5.01 -4.40
N LEU A 34 -21.09 4.07 -5.30
CA LEU A 34 -20.88 2.66 -4.94
C LEU A 34 -19.68 2.48 -4.01
N GLU A 35 -18.55 3.13 -4.31
CA GLU A 35 -17.38 3.10 -3.41
C GLU A 35 -17.71 3.75 -2.07
N TYR A 36 -18.41 4.88 -2.05
CA TYR A 36 -18.80 5.59 -0.83
C TYR A 36 -19.67 4.72 0.09
N GLU A 37 -20.68 4.04 -0.44
CA GLU A 37 -21.52 3.14 0.36
C GLU A 37 -20.73 1.92 0.87
N SER A 38 -19.82 1.37 0.06
CA SER A 38 -18.89 0.33 0.53
C SER A 38 -18.02 0.82 1.68
N LEU A 39 -17.48 2.03 1.58
CA LEU A 39 -16.64 2.61 2.63
C LEU A 39 -17.42 2.86 3.92
N LYS A 40 -18.66 3.37 3.83
CA LYS A 40 -19.56 3.53 4.99
C LYS A 40 -19.84 2.20 5.68
N LYS A 41 -20.16 1.16 4.89
CA LYS A 41 -20.40 -0.19 5.42
C LYS A 41 -19.16 -0.71 6.16
N ASN A 42 -17.98 -0.62 5.55
CA ASN A 42 -16.74 -1.08 6.17
C ASN A 42 -16.43 -0.33 7.47
N ARG A 43 -16.62 0.99 7.51
CA ARG A 43 -16.39 1.78 8.73
C ARG A 43 -17.38 1.48 9.84
N LYS A 44 -18.64 1.20 9.48
CA LYS A 44 -19.62 0.68 10.44
C LYS A 44 -19.17 -0.66 11.02
N SER A 45 -18.75 -1.60 10.18
CA SER A 45 -18.20 -2.89 10.62
C SER A 45 -16.97 -2.73 11.50
N ASP A 46 -16.04 -1.83 11.18
CA ASP A 46 -14.83 -1.57 11.98
C ASP A 46 -15.18 -1.06 13.38
N LYS A 47 -16.18 -0.17 13.46
CA LYS A 47 -16.68 0.38 14.72
C LYS A 47 -17.33 -0.70 15.58
N GLU A 48 -18.26 -1.47 15.00
CA GLU A 48 -18.93 -2.58 15.70
C GLU A 48 -17.92 -3.63 16.19
N TYR A 49 -16.92 -3.94 15.36
CA TYR A 49 -15.84 -4.85 15.73
C TYR A 49 -15.05 -4.37 16.95
N ILE A 50 -14.57 -3.12 16.93
CA ILE A 50 -13.72 -2.64 18.04
C ILE A 50 -14.52 -2.41 19.32
N GLU A 51 -15.81 -2.07 19.22
CA GLU A 51 -16.72 -2.03 20.38
C GLU A 51 -16.90 -3.41 21.00
N ALA A 52 -17.14 -4.45 20.17
CA ALA A 52 -17.25 -5.82 20.64
C ALA A 52 -15.95 -6.32 21.29
N VAL A 53 -14.79 -6.07 20.68
CA VAL A 53 -13.48 -6.42 21.25
C VAL A 53 -13.25 -5.72 22.59
N ALA A 54 -13.59 -4.43 22.69
CA ALA A 54 -13.43 -3.69 23.93
C ALA A 54 -14.30 -4.23 25.07
N ASP A 55 -15.56 -4.58 24.77
CA ASP A 55 -16.50 -5.12 25.76
C ASP A 55 -16.00 -6.46 26.33
N VAL A 56 -15.65 -7.41 25.45
CA VAL A 56 -15.14 -8.72 25.90
C VAL A 56 -13.80 -8.62 26.61
N PHE A 57 -12.93 -7.69 26.19
CA PHE A 57 -11.65 -7.44 26.84
C PHE A 57 -11.83 -6.93 28.27
N ILE A 58 -12.66 -5.89 28.47
CA ILE A 58 -12.88 -5.27 29.78
C ILE A 58 -13.55 -6.27 30.73
N LYS A 59 -14.61 -6.94 30.28
CA LYS A 59 -15.33 -7.93 31.11
C LYS A 59 -14.44 -9.12 31.49
N GLY A 60 -13.68 -9.66 30.54
CA GLY A 60 -12.76 -10.75 30.82
C GLY A 60 -11.65 -10.33 31.78
N LYS A 61 -11.07 -9.13 31.61
CA LYS A 61 -10.08 -8.56 32.53
C LYS A 61 -10.63 -8.45 33.96
N GLU A 62 -11.85 -7.92 34.10
CA GLU A 62 -12.52 -7.73 35.39
C GLU A 62 -12.82 -9.06 36.09
N ILE A 63 -13.26 -10.07 35.35
CA ILE A 63 -13.55 -11.40 35.89
C ILE A 63 -12.29 -12.09 36.43
N ILE A 64 -11.15 -11.94 35.75
CA ILE A 64 -9.92 -12.64 36.17
C ILE A 64 -9.09 -11.85 37.18
N LYS A 65 -9.44 -10.60 37.47
CA LYS A 65 -8.61 -9.68 38.28
C LYS A 65 -8.23 -10.28 39.64
N ASP A 66 -9.17 -11.00 40.26
CA ASP A 66 -8.97 -11.59 41.60
C ASP A 66 -7.96 -12.75 41.55
N PHE A 67 -7.79 -13.40 40.40
CA PHE A 67 -6.77 -14.44 40.19
C PHE A 67 -5.40 -13.87 39.84
N PHE A 68 -5.33 -12.59 39.43
CA PHE A 68 -4.13 -11.90 38.95
C PHE A 68 -4.01 -10.50 39.60
N PRO A 69 -3.72 -10.42 40.91
CA PRO A 69 -3.74 -9.15 41.66
C PRO A 69 -2.76 -8.10 41.16
N ASN A 70 -1.70 -8.50 40.45
CA ASN A 70 -0.68 -7.60 39.89
C ASN A 70 -0.95 -7.23 38.42
N ASN A 71 -2.07 -7.66 37.82
CA ASN A 71 -2.36 -7.51 36.38
C ASN A 71 -1.32 -8.14 35.43
N GLU A 72 -0.52 -9.07 35.93
CA GLU A 72 0.39 -9.89 35.13
C GLU A 72 -0.31 -11.18 34.73
N TYR A 73 -0.78 -11.25 33.49
CA TYR A 73 -1.61 -12.36 33.03
C TYR A 73 -0.77 -13.49 32.44
N ASP A 74 -0.84 -14.67 33.08
CA ASP A 74 -0.26 -15.92 32.56
C ASP A 74 -1.36 -16.75 31.87
N VAL A 75 -1.20 -16.93 30.57
CA VAL A 75 -2.10 -17.70 29.69
C VAL A 75 -2.31 -19.14 30.20
N LYS A 76 -1.27 -19.79 30.76
CA LYS A 76 -1.39 -21.16 31.29
C LYS A 76 -2.23 -21.22 32.57
N LYS A 77 -2.11 -20.19 33.40
CA LYS A 77 -2.95 -20.05 34.59
C LYS A 77 -4.39 -19.75 34.21
N ILE A 78 -4.62 -18.96 33.15
CA ILE A 78 -5.96 -18.76 32.58
C ILE A 78 -6.57 -20.10 32.13
N ASP A 79 -5.80 -20.96 31.46
CA ASP A 79 -6.28 -22.31 31.08
C ASP A 79 -6.69 -23.14 32.30
N SER A 80 -5.92 -23.05 33.38
CA SER A 80 -6.24 -23.74 34.64
C SER A 80 -7.54 -23.23 35.27
N ILE A 81 -7.80 -21.91 35.19
CA ILE A 81 -9.06 -21.31 35.68
C ILE A 81 -10.25 -21.80 34.85
N LEU A 82 -10.12 -21.85 33.52
CA LEU A 82 -11.18 -22.36 32.64
C LEU A 82 -11.53 -23.83 32.96
N LEU A 83 -10.52 -24.65 33.25
CA LEU A 83 -10.71 -26.05 33.64
C LEU A 83 -11.33 -26.23 35.04
N ALA A 84 -11.07 -25.29 35.96
CA ALA A 84 -11.61 -25.36 37.32
C ALA A 84 -13.11 -25.04 37.40
N TYR A 85 -13.65 -24.30 36.42
CA TYR A 85 -15.06 -23.87 36.39
C TYR A 85 -15.76 -24.25 35.08
N PRO A 86 -15.81 -25.55 34.69
CA PRO A 86 -16.25 -25.97 33.35
C PRO A 86 -17.73 -25.64 33.05
N ASN A 87 -18.56 -25.49 34.07
CA ASN A 87 -20.00 -25.26 33.93
C ASN A 87 -20.40 -23.76 33.92
N ASP A 88 -19.48 -22.84 34.18
CA ASP A 88 -19.75 -21.39 34.15
C ASP A 88 -19.52 -20.85 32.72
N THR A 89 -20.50 -21.08 31.86
CA THR A 89 -20.39 -20.84 30.41
C THR A 89 -20.21 -19.36 30.07
N GLU A 90 -20.88 -18.45 30.77
CA GLU A 90 -20.76 -17.00 30.54
C GLU A 90 -19.39 -16.48 30.97
N ARG A 91 -18.91 -16.88 32.17
CA ARG A 91 -17.56 -16.53 32.62
C ARG A 91 -16.50 -17.05 31.65
N ASN A 92 -16.60 -18.32 31.29
CA ASN A 92 -15.62 -18.97 30.42
C ASN A 92 -15.59 -18.35 29.03
N TYR A 93 -16.71 -17.85 28.52
CA TYR A 93 -16.76 -17.07 27.30
C TYR A 93 -15.85 -15.83 27.38
N TYR A 94 -16.06 -14.96 28.37
CA TYR A 94 -15.26 -13.72 28.52
C TYR A 94 -13.79 -14.00 28.81
N ILE A 95 -13.48 -14.98 29.69
CA ILE A 95 -12.10 -15.37 29.99
C ILE A 95 -11.39 -15.90 28.74
N SER A 96 -12.06 -16.74 27.94
CA SER A 96 -11.48 -17.31 26.72
C SER A 96 -11.21 -16.25 25.65
N TYR A 97 -12.09 -15.25 25.52
CA TYR A 97 -11.86 -14.12 24.62
C TYR A 97 -10.73 -13.21 25.10
N PHE A 98 -10.67 -12.93 26.41
CA PHE A 98 -9.57 -12.18 26.99
C PHE A 98 -8.23 -12.89 26.79
N LYS A 99 -8.17 -14.20 26.98
CA LYS A 99 -7.00 -15.03 26.67
C LYS A 99 -6.55 -14.84 25.23
N GLN A 100 -7.46 -14.93 24.26
CA GLN A 100 -7.15 -14.70 22.84
C GLN A 100 -6.64 -13.28 22.57
N CYS A 101 -7.17 -12.28 23.27
CA CYS A 101 -6.68 -10.91 23.19
C CYS A 101 -5.22 -10.83 23.65
N LEU A 102 -4.86 -11.47 24.76
CA LEU A 102 -3.48 -11.54 25.25
C LEU A 102 -2.55 -12.23 24.25
N GLU A 103 -2.97 -13.37 23.69
CA GLU A 103 -2.21 -14.12 22.67
C GLU A 103 -1.94 -13.27 21.41
N LYS A 104 -2.90 -12.41 21.06
CA LYS A 104 -2.80 -11.44 19.94
C LYS A 104 -2.17 -10.10 20.34
N LYS A 105 -1.65 -9.97 21.57
CA LYS A 105 -1.06 -8.75 22.11
C LYS A 105 -1.99 -7.53 22.08
N VAL A 106 -3.30 -7.75 22.16
CA VAL A 106 -4.29 -6.69 22.30
C VAL A 106 -4.17 -6.08 23.69
N THR A 107 -4.06 -4.75 23.74
CA THR A 107 -3.95 -3.96 24.97
C THR A 107 -4.99 -2.86 25.00
N GLU A 108 -5.24 -2.25 26.16
CA GLU A 108 -6.11 -1.06 26.26
C GLU A 108 -5.64 0.08 25.36
N LYS A 109 -4.31 0.29 25.28
CA LYS A 109 -3.71 1.28 24.37
C LYS A 109 -4.00 0.93 22.91
N TRP A 110 -3.88 -0.34 22.52
CA TRP A 110 -4.23 -0.79 21.17
C TRP A 110 -5.70 -0.54 20.86
N ILE A 111 -6.60 -0.89 21.78
CA ILE A 111 -8.05 -0.68 21.62
C ILE A 111 -8.36 0.82 21.46
N ALA A 112 -7.79 1.66 22.33
CA ALA A 112 -7.97 3.11 22.26
C ALA A 112 -7.45 3.70 20.94
N ASN A 113 -6.26 3.28 20.50
CA ASN A 113 -5.69 3.72 19.23
C ASN A 113 -6.51 3.26 18.03
N TYR A 114 -7.05 2.04 18.06
CA TYR A 114 -7.92 1.54 16.99
C TYR A 114 -9.23 2.33 16.93
N LYS A 115 -9.89 2.56 18.08
CA LYS A 115 -11.10 3.40 18.16
C LYS A 115 -10.85 4.79 17.60
N LYS A 116 -9.78 5.44 18.05
CA LYS A 116 -9.36 6.77 17.56
C LYS A 116 -9.16 6.77 16.03
N ASN A 117 -8.48 5.75 15.49
CA ASN A 117 -8.29 5.63 14.04
C ASN A 117 -9.62 5.49 13.28
N VAL A 118 -10.54 4.66 13.77
CA VAL A 118 -11.87 4.49 13.15
C VAL A 118 -12.64 5.82 13.16
N GLU A 119 -12.62 6.56 14.26
CA GLU A 119 -13.25 7.86 14.38
C GLU A 119 -12.62 8.91 13.45
N GLU A 120 -11.30 9.03 13.45
CA GLU A 120 -10.59 9.96 12.56
C GLU A 120 -10.85 9.64 11.08
N MET A 121 -10.79 8.38 10.69
CA MET A 121 -11.10 7.94 9.33
C MET A 121 -12.56 8.20 8.97
N THR A 122 -13.49 8.04 9.90
CA THR A 122 -14.90 8.37 9.64
C THR A 122 -15.08 9.87 9.42
N ASN A 123 -14.53 10.67 10.33
CA ASN A 123 -14.69 12.13 10.32
C ASN A 123 -13.95 12.83 9.18
N LYS A 124 -12.85 12.25 8.68
CA LYS A 124 -12.02 12.84 7.62
C LYS A 124 -12.22 12.18 6.25
N CYS A 125 -12.36 10.85 6.21
CA CYS A 125 -12.39 10.12 4.95
C CYS A 125 -13.80 9.81 4.45
N ILE A 126 -14.82 9.80 5.31
CA ILE A 126 -16.21 9.50 4.94
C ILE A 126 -17.11 10.74 5.02
N ASN A 127 -16.79 11.70 5.85
CA ASN A 127 -17.54 12.95 5.94
C ASN A 127 -17.45 13.73 4.61
N ILE A 128 -18.60 13.94 3.95
CA ILE A 128 -18.68 14.65 2.67
C ILE A 128 -18.33 16.14 2.79
N ASP A 129 -18.54 16.71 3.97
CA ASP A 129 -18.28 18.12 4.28
C ASP A 129 -16.83 18.36 4.71
N TYR A 130 -16.06 17.29 4.96
CA TYR A 130 -14.65 17.44 5.33
C TYR A 130 -13.83 17.96 4.15
N ASN A 131 -13.15 19.08 4.37
CA ASN A 131 -12.29 19.70 3.37
C ASN A 131 -10.82 19.55 3.75
N ASP A 132 -10.13 18.61 3.08
CA ASP A 132 -8.70 18.36 3.22
C ASP A 132 -7.82 19.50 2.69
N ARG A 133 -8.40 20.50 2.01
CA ARG A 133 -7.68 21.61 1.36
C ARG A 133 -7.63 22.91 2.17
N LEU A 134 -8.23 22.94 3.37
CA LEU A 134 -8.19 24.12 4.22
C LEU A 134 -6.77 24.51 4.64
N ILE A 135 -5.91 23.53 4.93
CA ILE A 135 -4.52 23.79 5.36
C ILE A 135 -3.60 24.14 4.19
N PRO A 136 -3.55 23.35 3.09
CA PRO A 136 -2.74 23.74 1.94
C PRO A 136 -3.21 25.05 1.29
N GLY A 137 -4.49 25.39 1.40
CA GLY A 137 -5.06 26.60 0.83
C GLY A 137 -5.11 26.61 -0.70
N ASP A 138 -5.00 25.42 -1.32
CA ASP A 138 -4.89 25.24 -2.77
C ASP A 138 -6.22 24.87 -3.42
N ASN A 139 -6.32 25.08 -4.74
CA ASN A 139 -7.38 24.51 -5.56
C ASN A 139 -6.97 23.13 -6.08
N PRO A 140 -7.55 22.02 -5.58
CA PRO A 140 -7.19 20.67 -6.02
C PRO A 140 -7.57 20.36 -7.47
N TYR A 141 -8.32 21.26 -8.12
CA TYR A 141 -8.78 21.14 -9.50
C TYR A 141 -8.09 22.12 -10.45
N ASP A 142 -6.99 22.75 -10.02
CA ASP A 142 -6.09 23.51 -10.88
C ASP A 142 -4.66 22.99 -10.71
N ILE A 143 -4.15 22.28 -11.72
CA ILE A 143 -2.78 21.73 -11.74
C ILE A 143 -1.69 22.81 -11.67
N LYS A 144 -2.01 24.07 -12.03
CA LYS A 144 -1.05 25.18 -11.98
C LYS A 144 -0.91 25.76 -10.59
N ASP A 145 -1.90 25.56 -9.73
CA ASP A 145 -1.81 25.94 -8.33
C ASP A 145 -0.88 24.98 -7.58
N SER A 146 0.41 25.32 -7.64
CA SER A 146 1.56 24.50 -7.26
C SER A 146 2.49 25.22 -6.27
N SER A 147 1.95 26.22 -5.57
CA SER A 147 2.70 27.04 -4.60
C SER A 147 3.00 26.32 -3.27
N TYR A 148 2.68 25.03 -3.16
CA TYR A 148 2.79 24.21 -1.96
C TYR A 148 3.59 22.92 -2.20
N GLY A 149 4.03 22.28 -1.12
CA GLY A 149 4.74 21.00 -1.13
C GLY A 149 6.26 21.12 -1.24
N ASN A 150 6.97 20.21 -0.58
CA ASN A 150 8.42 20.02 -0.64
C ASN A 150 8.78 18.71 0.08
N ASN A 151 10.07 18.41 0.23
CA ASN A 151 10.55 17.22 0.94
C ASN A 151 10.70 17.39 2.47
N ASN A 152 10.20 18.49 3.05
CA ASN A 152 10.16 18.67 4.50
C ASN A 152 8.86 18.06 5.05
N VAL A 153 9.00 16.89 5.67
CA VAL A 153 7.86 16.17 6.25
C VAL A 153 7.57 16.60 7.68
N SER A 154 6.34 16.34 8.14
CA SER A 154 5.88 16.66 9.49
C SER A 154 6.81 16.11 10.56
N GLY A 155 7.10 16.91 11.59
CA GLY A 155 7.76 16.43 12.81
C GLY A 155 6.89 15.50 13.66
N ASN A 156 5.58 15.46 13.41
CA ASN A 156 4.70 14.47 14.02
C ASN A 156 4.86 13.12 13.29
N ILE A 157 5.70 12.26 13.85
CA ILE A 157 6.03 10.96 13.24
C ILE A 157 4.84 9.98 13.25
N ASP A 158 3.86 10.17 14.12
CA ASP A 158 2.69 9.27 14.23
C ASP A 158 1.81 9.33 12.98
N VAL A 159 1.77 10.46 12.27
CA VAL A 159 1.04 10.59 10.98
C VAL A 159 1.86 10.10 9.78
N LEU A 160 3.11 9.66 10.01
CA LEU A 160 4.05 9.18 8.98
C LEU A 160 4.36 7.68 9.13
N GLU A 161 3.52 6.92 9.84
CA GLU A 161 3.73 5.49 10.11
C GLU A 161 3.96 4.68 8.83
N HIS A 162 3.10 4.86 7.82
CA HIS A 162 3.22 4.15 6.54
C HIS A 162 4.51 4.52 5.78
N GLY A 163 4.87 5.81 5.74
CA GLY A 163 6.14 6.24 5.16
C GLY A 163 7.36 5.67 5.88
N THR A 164 7.34 5.64 7.21
CA THR A 164 8.41 5.09 8.06
C THR A 164 8.61 3.60 7.80
N THR A 165 7.51 2.83 7.75
CA THR A 165 7.54 1.39 7.49
C THR A 165 8.06 1.04 6.08
N VAL A 166 7.68 1.83 5.06
CA VAL A 166 8.18 1.70 3.69
C VAL A 166 9.67 2.03 3.59
N VAL A 167 10.10 3.15 4.18
CA VAL A 167 11.51 3.58 4.14
C VAL A 167 12.40 2.64 4.95
N GLY A 168 11.90 2.04 6.02
CA GLY A 168 12.61 1.01 6.78
C GLY A 168 13.14 -0.13 5.92
N ILE A 169 12.33 -0.62 4.97
CA ILE A 169 12.71 -1.69 4.04
C ILE A 169 13.86 -1.24 3.12
N LEU A 170 13.84 0.03 2.69
CA LEU A 170 14.84 0.59 1.77
C LEU A 170 16.18 0.88 2.46
N SER A 171 16.13 1.60 3.58
CA SER A 171 17.30 2.33 4.11
C SER A 171 17.51 2.21 5.62
N SER A 172 16.95 1.18 6.28
CA SER A 172 17.40 0.86 7.64
C SER A 172 18.90 0.59 7.64
N GLU A 173 19.61 1.21 8.57
CA GLU A 173 21.06 1.11 8.68
C GLU A 173 21.48 -0.35 8.84
N ARG A 174 22.33 -0.80 7.92
CA ARG A 174 22.80 -2.20 7.93
C ARG A 174 23.90 -2.39 8.96
N ASN A 175 23.86 -3.55 9.63
CA ASN A 175 24.89 -4.07 10.53
C ASN A 175 25.11 -3.25 11.82
N ASN A 176 24.11 -2.53 12.32
CA ASN A 176 24.18 -1.81 13.60
C ASN A 176 23.71 -2.66 14.81
N GLY A 177 23.29 -3.90 14.58
CA GLY A 177 22.86 -4.84 15.62
C GLY A 177 21.44 -4.64 16.16
N ILE A 178 20.62 -3.78 15.56
CA ILE A 178 19.26 -3.47 16.00
C ILE A 178 18.28 -3.59 14.83
N GLY A 179 17.10 -4.17 15.07
CA GLY A 179 16.01 -4.17 14.10
C GLY A 179 16.32 -4.95 12.82
N ILE A 180 16.35 -4.25 11.68
CA ILE A 180 16.51 -4.84 10.34
C ILE A 180 17.60 -4.18 9.53
N ASN A 181 18.13 -4.92 8.55
CA ASN A 181 18.99 -4.39 7.50
C ASN A 181 18.12 -3.93 6.31
N GLY A 182 18.17 -2.66 5.97
CA GLY A 182 17.58 -2.14 4.73
C GLY A 182 18.35 -2.64 3.50
N ILE A 183 17.88 -2.34 2.30
CA ILE A 183 18.49 -2.84 1.05
C ILE A 183 19.91 -2.29 0.86
N SER A 184 20.18 -1.02 1.16
CA SER A 184 21.52 -0.43 1.03
C SER A 184 21.72 0.79 1.93
N ASN A 185 22.94 0.96 2.47
CA ASN A 185 23.34 2.12 3.27
C ASN A 185 23.60 3.39 2.43
N TYR A 186 23.60 3.28 1.10
CA TYR A 186 24.01 4.38 0.22
C TYR A 186 22.83 5.09 -0.46
N LEU A 187 21.60 4.70 -0.13
CA LEU A 187 20.40 5.32 -0.70
C LEU A 187 20.15 6.68 -0.04
N LYS A 188 19.98 7.72 -0.86
CA LYS A 188 19.43 9.00 -0.41
C LYS A 188 17.92 8.98 -0.61
N ILE A 189 17.17 9.27 0.45
CA ILE A 189 15.71 9.24 0.44
C ILE A 189 15.17 10.66 0.33
N MET A 190 14.25 10.88 -0.60
CA MET A 190 13.48 12.11 -0.75
C MET A 190 12.02 11.83 -0.34
N PRO A 191 11.64 12.09 0.93
CA PRO A 191 10.28 11.85 1.36
C PRO A 191 9.34 12.94 0.82
N LEU A 192 8.23 12.55 0.21
CA LEU A 192 7.19 13.47 -0.27
C LEU A 192 5.85 13.02 0.29
N SER A 193 5.21 13.87 1.10
CA SER A 193 3.90 13.61 1.68
C SER A 193 2.81 14.17 0.77
N ILE A 194 1.97 13.28 0.22
CA ILE A 194 0.95 13.62 -0.78
C ILE A 194 -0.49 13.39 -0.30
N ALA A 195 -0.66 12.84 0.90
CA ALA A 195 -1.91 12.77 1.62
C ALA A 195 -1.63 12.67 3.12
N SER A 196 -2.46 13.31 3.94
CA SER A 196 -2.44 13.13 5.40
C SER A 196 -3.38 12.02 5.84
N TYR A 197 -4.53 11.86 5.18
CA TYR A 197 -5.52 10.83 5.44
C TYR A 197 -6.25 10.42 4.15
N GLY A 198 -6.58 9.12 4.06
CA GLY A 198 -7.26 8.56 2.88
C GLY A 198 -6.40 8.63 1.62
N ASN A 199 -7.02 8.52 0.45
CA ASN A 199 -6.28 8.50 -0.82
C ASN A 199 -5.87 9.90 -1.29
N GLU A 200 -4.79 9.89 -2.05
CA GLU A 200 -4.09 11.02 -2.65
C GLU A 200 -4.92 11.66 -3.77
N ASN A 201 -4.78 12.98 -3.94
CA ASN A 201 -5.38 13.66 -5.09
C ASN A 201 -4.48 13.51 -6.32
N ASP A 202 -5.08 13.44 -7.50
CA ASP A 202 -4.32 13.32 -8.76
C ASP A 202 -3.33 14.48 -8.94
N LYS A 203 -3.70 15.69 -8.49
CA LYS A 203 -2.83 16.86 -8.49
C LYS A 203 -1.57 16.65 -7.65
N ASP A 204 -1.75 16.19 -6.40
CA ASP A 204 -0.63 15.99 -5.46
C ASP A 204 0.31 14.90 -5.99
N ILE A 205 -0.23 13.82 -6.57
CA ILE A 205 0.57 12.76 -7.20
C ILE A 205 1.38 13.34 -8.37
N ALA A 206 0.73 14.06 -9.29
CA ALA A 206 1.39 14.61 -10.47
C ALA A 206 2.48 15.62 -10.12
N LEU A 207 2.21 16.54 -9.18
CA LEU A 207 3.19 17.52 -8.72
C LEU A 207 4.34 16.88 -7.93
N ALA A 208 4.08 15.85 -7.11
CA ALA A 208 5.13 15.15 -6.39
C ALA A 208 6.05 14.36 -7.32
N ILE A 209 5.52 13.72 -8.37
CA ILE A 209 6.35 13.08 -9.41
C ILE A 209 7.27 14.10 -10.06
N ARG A 210 6.72 15.25 -10.50
CA ARG A 210 7.51 16.33 -11.11
C ARG A 210 8.58 16.87 -10.16
N TYR A 211 8.20 17.17 -8.92
CA TYR A 211 9.13 17.60 -7.89
C TYR A 211 10.27 16.60 -7.69
N ALA A 212 9.96 15.30 -7.58
CA ALA A 212 10.97 14.27 -7.41
C ALA A 212 11.95 14.21 -8.59
N VAL A 213 11.43 14.26 -9.82
CA VAL A 213 12.22 14.30 -11.06
C VAL A 213 13.14 15.53 -11.06
N ASP A 214 12.60 16.72 -10.83
CA ASP A 214 13.32 18.00 -10.85
C ASP A 214 14.41 18.10 -9.77
N ASN A 215 14.20 17.41 -8.64
CA ASN A 215 15.15 17.34 -7.54
C ASN A 215 16.08 16.10 -7.62
N GLY A 216 16.16 15.46 -8.78
CA GLY A 216 17.20 14.47 -9.09
C GLY A 216 16.90 13.04 -8.65
N ALA A 217 15.65 12.70 -8.34
CA ALA A 217 15.26 11.32 -8.08
C ALA A 217 15.55 10.43 -9.30
N LYS A 218 16.02 9.21 -9.04
CA LYS A 218 16.27 8.18 -10.07
C LYS A 218 15.29 7.02 -10.02
N VAL A 219 14.65 6.83 -8.87
CA VAL A 219 13.60 5.85 -8.64
C VAL A 219 12.55 6.52 -7.75
N ILE A 220 11.27 6.43 -8.13
CA ILE A 220 10.13 6.91 -7.36
C ILE A 220 9.34 5.69 -6.89
N ASN A 221 9.19 5.53 -5.58
CA ASN A 221 8.38 4.48 -4.96
C ASN A 221 6.99 5.04 -4.61
N MET A 222 5.94 4.48 -5.20
CA MET A 222 4.54 4.83 -4.94
C MET A 222 3.83 3.67 -4.24
N SER A 223 3.96 3.62 -2.91
CA SER A 223 3.35 2.60 -2.06
C SER A 223 1.88 2.90 -1.70
N PHE A 224 1.15 3.55 -2.59
CA PHE A 224 -0.24 3.95 -2.43
C PHE A 224 -1.05 3.61 -3.69
N GLY A 225 -2.37 3.80 -3.62
CA GLY A 225 -3.23 3.72 -4.78
C GLY A 225 -4.72 3.86 -4.46
N LYS A 226 -5.54 3.95 -5.50
CA LYS A 226 -6.97 4.24 -5.41
C LYS A 226 -7.79 3.64 -6.55
N LEU A 227 -9.09 3.46 -6.32
CA LEU A 227 -10.02 2.85 -7.29
C LEU A 227 -10.58 3.85 -8.31
N LEU A 228 -10.56 5.13 -7.98
CA LEU A 228 -11.08 6.21 -8.81
C LEU A 228 -10.02 7.27 -9.04
N SER A 229 -10.07 7.92 -10.20
CA SER A 229 -9.26 9.09 -10.52
C SER A 229 -10.15 10.07 -11.28
N MET A 230 -10.07 11.34 -10.91
CA MET A 230 -10.83 12.40 -11.56
C MET A 230 -10.00 13.08 -12.66
N ASN A 231 -8.69 13.15 -12.48
CA ASN A 231 -7.75 13.81 -13.39
C ASN A 231 -6.59 12.86 -13.74
N GLU A 232 -6.92 11.66 -14.19
CA GLU A 232 -5.96 10.61 -14.58
C GLU A 232 -4.88 11.14 -15.54
N ASN A 233 -5.28 11.99 -16.49
CA ASN A 233 -4.36 12.56 -17.48
C ASN A 233 -3.21 13.38 -16.85
N TRP A 234 -3.44 14.07 -15.72
CA TRP A 234 -2.36 14.80 -15.05
C TRP A 234 -1.28 13.86 -14.52
N VAL A 235 -1.69 12.70 -14.02
CA VAL A 235 -0.78 11.66 -13.53
C VAL A 235 -0.06 10.99 -14.71
N LEU A 236 -0.77 10.66 -15.80
CA LEU A 236 -0.16 10.13 -17.02
C LEU A 236 0.88 11.09 -17.61
N ASP A 237 0.60 12.39 -17.64
CA ASP A 237 1.56 13.40 -18.10
C ASP A 237 2.78 13.52 -17.19
N ALA A 238 2.61 13.36 -15.87
CA ALA A 238 3.73 13.31 -14.93
C ALA A 238 4.56 12.02 -15.09
N ILE A 239 3.93 10.88 -15.38
CA ILE A 239 4.62 9.62 -15.69
C ILE A 239 5.46 9.77 -16.97
N ARG A 240 4.90 10.36 -18.03
CA ARG A 240 5.66 10.69 -19.26
C ARG A 240 6.83 11.62 -18.96
N TYR A 241 6.61 12.64 -18.15
CA TYR A 241 7.67 13.56 -17.74
C TYR A 241 8.81 12.84 -17.01
N ALA A 242 8.51 11.87 -16.14
CA ALA A 242 9.52 11.03 -15.51
C ALA A 242 10.26 10.14 -16.53
N ALA A 243 9.56 9.66 -17.56
CA ALA A 243 10.17 8.85 -18.63
C ALA A 243 11.18 9.68 -19.43
N ASP A 244 10.80 10.89 -19.83
CA ASP A 244 11.65 11.84 -20.58
C ASP A 244 12.91 12.23 -19.81
N ASN A 245 12.88 12.13 -18.46
CA ASN A 245 13.98 12.46 -17.57
C ASN A 245 14.70 11.23 -16.97
N ASP A 246 14.48 10.04 -17.55
CA ASP A 246 15.15 8.79 -17.14
C ASP A 246 14.96 8.43 -15.66
N VAL A 247 13.73 8.58 -15.17
CA VAL A 247 13.33 8.25 -13.79
C VAL A 247 12.41 7.03 -13.81
N LEU A 248 12.76 6.00 -13.05
CA LEU A 248 11.92 4.79 -12.92
C LEU A 248 10.84 5.03 -11.86
N ILE A 249 9.60 4.68 -12.17
CA ILE A 249 8.47 4.73 -11.25
C ILE A 249 8.05 3.30 -10.90
N ILE A 250 7.90 2.99 -9.62
CA ILE A 250 7.47 1.68 -9.12
C ILE A 250 6.28 1.90 -8.19
N SER A 251 5.13 1.34 -8.57
CA SER A 251 3.84 1.51 -7.90
C SER A 251 3.34 0.19 -7.31
N SER A 252 2.59 0.26 -6.22
CA SER A 252 1.92 -0.91 -5.63
C SER A 252 0.72 -1.38 -6.47
N ALA A 253 0.49 -2.69 -6.55
CA ALA A 253 -0.67 -3.24 -7.26
C ALA A 253 -2.00 -3.03 -6.51
N GLY A 254 -1.95 -2.81 -5.20
CA GLY A 254 -3.10 -2.67 -4.34
C GLY A 254 -3.50 -3.96 -3.62
N ASN A 255 -4.26 -3.79 -2.54
CA ASN A 255 -4.56 -4.85 -1.57
C ASN A 255 -6.02 -5.34 -1.64
N GLY A 256 -6.62 -5.34 -2.84
CA GLY A 256 -8.02 -5.67 -3.04
C GLY A 256 -8.32 -7.15 -3.30
N GLY A 257 -7.29 -7.97 -3.53
CA GLY A 257 -7.41 -9.38 -3.94
C GLY A 257 -8.16 -9.52 -5.26
N LYS A 258 -7.94 -8.63 -6.24
CA LYS A 258 -8.73 -8.57 -7.48
C LYS A 258 -7.84 -8.54 -8.73
N LYS A 259 -8.36 -9.08 -9.84
CA LYS A 259 -7.81 -8.80 -11.17
C LYS A 259 -8.06 -7.34 -11.53
N ILE A 260 -7.00 -6.59 -11.80
CA ILE A 260 -7.08 -5.19 -12.28
C ILE A 260 -6.88 -5.14 -13.81
N ASN A 261 -7.63 -4.24 -14.46
CA ASN A 261 -7.62 -3.98 -15.90
C ASN A 261 -8.27 -2.63 -16.20
N SER A 262 -8.41 -2.23 -17.48
CA SER A 262 -9.11 -0.98 -17.88
C SER A 262 -10.54 -0.85 -17.33
N GLU A 263 -11.29 -1.95 -17.21
CA GLU A 263 -12.66 -1.95 -16.67
C GLU A 263 -12.69 -1.80 -15.13
N LYS A 264 -11.67 -2.35 -14.46
CA LYS A 264 -11.47 -2.35 -13.00
C LYS A 264 -10.11 -1.75 -12.68
N PRO A 265 -9.93 -0.43 -12.91
CA PRO A 265 -8.63 0.20 -12.81
C PRO A 265 -8.17 0.28 -11.35
N TYR A 266 -6.85 0.34 -11.19
CA TYR A 266 -6.21 0.70 -9.93
C TYR A 266 -5.13 1.74 -10.22
N TYR A 267 -5.32 2.94 -9.66
CA TYR A 267 -4.49 4.11 -9.93
C TYR A 267 -3.44 4.32 -8.83
N PRO A 268 -2.27 4.91 -9.15
CA PRO A 268 -1.85 5.32 -10.49
C PRO A 268 -1.56 4.12 -11.40
N ASN A 269 -1.77 4.31 -12.69
CA ASN A 269 -1.47 3.34 -13.74
C ASN A 269 -0.85 4.09 -14.92
N ASP A 270 -0.05 3.40 -15.73
CA ASP A 270 0.54 3.95 -16.95
C ASP A 270 -0.22 3.51 -18.21
N SER A 271 -1.34 2.80 -18.10
CA SER A 271 -2.14 2.41 -19.26
C SER A 271 -3.22 3.44 -19.55
N ASN A 272 -3.45 3.74 -20.83
CA ASN A 272 -4.60 4.51 -21.28
C ASN A 272 -5.89 3.66 -21.30
N TYR A 273 -7.01 4.25 -21.74
CA TYR A 273 -8.31 3.56 -21.82
C TYR A 273 -8.35 2.34 -22.76
N LEU A 274 -7.33 2.15 -23.61
CA LEU A 274 -7.15 0.99 -24.49
C LEU A 274 -6.19 -0.05 -23.91
N ASP A 275 -5.84 0.06 -22.62
CA ASP A 275 -4.83 -0.77 -21.94
C ASP A 275 -3.41 -0.70 -22.57
N ASN A 276 -3.12 0.35 -23.33
CA ASN A 276 -1.76 0.59 -23.85
C ASN A 276 -0.94 1.38 -22.84
N GLU A 277 0.25 0.86 -22.49
CA GLU A 277 1.24 1.61 -21.70
C GLU A 277 1.62 2.91 -22.40
N VAL A 278 1.61 4.02 -21.66
CA VAL A 278 2.02 5.35 -22.14
C VAL A 278 3.51 5.61 -21.91
N SER A 279 4.20 4.70 -21.22
CA SER A 279 5.59 4.87 -20.81
C SER A 279 6.28 3.54 -20.51
N ASP A 280 7.58 3.43 -20.82
CA ASP A 280 8.39 2.24 -20.51
C ASP A 280 9.27 2.44 -19.26
N ASN A 281 8.84 3.29 -18.32
CA ASN A 281 9.55 3.56 -17.06
C ASN A 281 8.65 3.35 -15.82
N PHE A 282 7.43 2.85 -15.98
CA PHE A 282 6.51 2.57 -14.89
C PHE A 282 6.40 1.07 -14.68
N MET A 283 6.38 0.65 -13.41
CA MET A 283 6.18 -0.73 -13.00
C MET A 283 5.15 -0.81 -11.88
N LYS A 284 4.30 -1.83 -11.91
CA LYS A 284 3.35 -2.17 -10.86
C LYS A 284 3.71 -3.51 -10.21
N VAL A 285 3.74 -3.53 -8.89
CA VAL A 285 4.29 -4.63 -8.09
C VAL A 285 3.20 -5.30 -7.24
N GLY A 286 3.01 -6.61 -7.47
CA GLY A 286 2.16 -7.46 -6.63
C GLY A 286 2.90 -8.05 -5.42
N SER A 287 2.16 -8.67 -4.51
CA SER A 287 2.67 -9.27 -3.27
C SER A 287 2.60 -10.80 -3.30
N ILE A 288 3.69 -11.45 -2.88
CA ILE A 288 3.71 -12.88 -2.53
C ILE A 288 3.83 -13.09 -1.02
N SER A 289 3.37 -14.25 -0.57
CA SER A 289 3.53 -14.75 0.78
C SER A 289 4.85 -15.50 0.97
N TYR A 290 5.08 -15.98 2.19
CA TYR A 290 6.19 -16.87 2.53
C TYR A 290 5.91 -18.35 2.24
N ASN A 291 4.71 -18.71 1.75
CA ASN A 291 4.30 -20.10 1.53
C ASN A 291 4.66 -20.57 0.11
N LEU A 292 5.47 -21.62 -0.04
CA LEU A 292 5.79 -22.19 -1.35
C LEU A 292 4.77 -23.27 -1.79
N ASN A 293 3.49 -22.90 -1.84
CA ASN A 293 2.38 -23.77 -2.23
C ASN A 293 1.25 -22.96 -2.89
N GLU A 294 0.02 -23.47 -2.93
CA GLU A 294 -1.11 -22.75 -3.52
C GLU A 294 -1.35 -21.34 -2.93
N LYS A 295 -0.90 -21.09 -1.69
CA LYS A 295 -1.00 -19.79 -1.00
C LYS A 295 0.19 -18.87 -1.29
N PHE A 296 0.97 -19.14 -2.33
CA PHE A 296 2.18 -18.38 -2.65
C PHE A 296 1.92 -16.91 -3.02
N ILE A 297 0.81 -16.62 -3.71
CA ILE A 297 0.37 -15.24 -3.87
C ILE A 297 -0.35 -14.76 -2.60
N SER A 298 -0.06 -13.55 -2.13
CA SER A 298 -0.77 -13.00 -0.98
C SER A 298 -2.25 -12.84 -1.32
N SER A 299 -3.15 -13.29 -0.45
CA SER A 299 -4.60 -13.29 -0.70
C SER A 299 -5.17 -11.90 -0.96
N PHE A 300 -4.52 -10.86 -0.44
CA PHE A 300 -4.88 -9.45 -0.67
C PHE A 300 -4.29 -8.87 -1.96
N SER A 301 -3.30 -9.49 -2.61
CA SER A 301 -2.62 -8.88 -3.75
C SER A 301 -3.59 -8.76 -4.93
N ASN A 302 -3.71 -7.54 -5.47
CA ASN A 302 -4.19 -7.41 -6.83
C ASN A 302 -3.19 -8.06 -7.81
N TYR A 303 -3.70 -8.50 -8.95
CA TYR A 303 -2.93 -9.20 -9.98
C TYR A 303 -3.44 -8.83 -11.37
N SER A 304 -2.61 -8.99 -12.40
CA SER A 304 -3.00 -8.76 -13.80
C SER A 304 -1.91 -9.24 -14.74
N ASP A 305 -2.29 -10.04 -15.73
CA ASP A 305 -1.45 -10.48 -16.85
C ASP A 305 -1.01 -9.32 -17.77
N SER A 306 -1.68 -8.17 -17.69
CA SER A 306 -1.40 -7.00 -18.54
C SER A 306 -1.06 -5.71 -17.78
N GLN A 307 -1.27 -5.64 -16.47
CA GLN A 307 -1.02 -4.41 -15.69
C GLN A 307 -0.09 -4.59 -14.48
N VAL A 308 0.16 -5.82 -14.01
CA VAL A 308 1.12 -6.08 -12.92
C VAL A 308 2.39 -6.64 -13.55
N ASP A 309 3.52 -5.98 -13.37
CA ASP A 309 4.77 -6.35 -14.06
C ASP A 309 5.44 -7.56 -13.43
N LEU A 310 5.54 -7.58 -12.09
CA LEU A 310 6.14 -8.67 -11.32
C LEU A 310 5.65 -8.68 -9.86
N PHE A 311 6.03 -9.70 -9.11
CA PHE A 311 5.75 -9.82 -7.68
C PHE A 311 7.00 -9.65 -6.81
N ALA A 312 6.81 -9.25 -5.55
CA ALA A 312 7.84 -9.27 -4.52
C ALA A 312 7.24 -9.68 -3.15
N PRO A 313 8.06 -10.10 -2.17
CA PRO A 313 7.58 -10.38 -0.82
C PRO A 313 6.76 -9.22 -0.25
N GLY A 314 5.61 -9.51 0.36
CA GLY A 314 4.78 -8.48 0.99
C GLY A 314 3.92 -8.97 2.14
N GLU A 315 4.09 -10.22 2.58
CA GLU A 315 3.43 -10.77 3.77
C GLU A 315 4.45 -11.05 4.87
N LYS A 316 4.12 -10.64 6.10
CA LYS A 316 4.99 -10.72 7.28
C LYS A 316 6.37 -10.14 7.03
N ILE A 317 6.41 -8.92 6.49
CA ILE A 317 7.66 -8.17 6.35
C ILE A 317 7.96 -7.48 7.68
N TYR A 318 9.07 -7.82 8.32
CA TYR A 318 9.50 -7.15 9.54
C TYR A 318 10.18 -5.82 9.19
N THR A 319 9.73 -4.70 9.76
CA THR A 319 10.27 -3.37 9.43
C THR A 319 10.14 -2.39 10.61
N THR A 320 10.69 -1.18 10.43
CA THR A 320 10.63 -0.07 11.40
C THR A 320 9.24 0.55 11.46
N LEU A 321 8.79 0.89 12.65
CA LEU A 321 7.64 1.76 12.90
C LEU A 321 8.13 3.05 13.59
N PRO A 322 7.30 4.12 13.61
CA PRO A 322 7.56 5.28 14.44
C PRO A 322 7.92 4.94 15.89
N ASN A 323 8.64 5.84 16.56
CA ASN A 323 8.96 5.74 17.98
C ASN A 323 9.85 4.53 18.36
N ASN A 324 10.84 4.20 17.52
CA ASN A 324 11.79 3.08 17.71
C ASN A 324 11.10 1.72 17.90
N GLN A 325 9.97 1.54 17.22
CA GLN A 325 9.20 0.29 17.24
C GLN A 325 9.52 -0.53 15.99
N TYR A 326 9.20 -1.83 16.04
CA TYR A 326 9.35 -2.75 14.92
C TYR A 326 8.23 -3.78 14.96
N ASP A 327 7.66 -4.10 13.80
CA ASP A 327 6.60 -5.09 13.70
C ASP A 327 6.52 -5.68 12.28
N PHE A 328 5.71 -6.72 12.15
CA PHE A 328 5.38 -7.35 10.88
C PHE A 328 4.25 -6.60 10.18
N VAL A 329 4.49 -6.26 8.92
CA VAL A 329 3.52 -5.56 8.06
C VAL A 329 3.16 -6.42 6.84
N ASN A 330 1.98 -6.14 6.27
CA ASN A 330 1.42 -6.87 5.12
C ASN A 330 0.86 -5.88 4.09
N GLY A 331 1.18 -6.08 2.81
CA GLY A 331 0.67 -5.25 1.73
C GLY A 331 1.62 -5.13 0.54
N THR A 332 1.05 -4.89 -0.64
CA THR A 332 1.80 -4.54 -1.85
C THR A 332 2.65 -3.28 -1.66
N SER A 333 2.22 -2.36 -0.77
CA SER A 333 3.01 -1.21 -0.30
C SER A 333 4.41 -1.57 0.22
N TYR A 334 4.61 -2.80 0.70
CA TYR A 334 5.90 -3.29 1.23
C TYR A 334 6.67 -4.16 0.22
N SER A 335 5.99 -4.65 -0.82
CA SER A 335 6.61 -5.26 -1.99
C SER A 335 7.27 -4.20 -2.89
N THR A 336 6.62 -3.05 -3.09
CA THR A 336 7.11 -1.91 -3.87
C THR A 336 8.51 -1.42 -3.44
N PRO A 337 8.82 -1.18 -2.14
CA PRO A 337 10.14 -0.74 -1.71
C PRO A 337 11.22 -1.81 -1.92
N ILE A 338 10.87 -3.11 -1.90
CA ILE A 338 11.82 -4.17 -2.22
C ILE A 338 12.29 -4.01 -3.67
N VAL A 339 11.37 -3.89 -4.61
CA VAL A 339 11.69 -3.70 -6.03
C VAL A 339 12.43 -2.37 -6.26
N SER A 340 12.00 -1.31 -5.57
CA SER A 340 12.65 0.01 -5.64
C SER A 340 14.10 -0.01 -5.16
N GLY A 341 14.39 -0.72 -4.08
CA GLY A 341 15.76 -0.85 -3.60
C GLY A 341 16.63 -1.70 -4.53
N VAL A 342 16.09 -2.76 -5.14
CA VAL A 342 16.81 -3.53 -6.16
C VAL A 342 17.10 -2.64 -7.38
N ALA A 343 16.12 -1.87 -7.86
CA ALA A 343 16.32 -0.91 -8.95
C ALA A 343 17.42 0.11 -8.63
N ALA A 344 17.41 0.68 -7.42
CA ALA A 344 18.43 1.62 -6.97
C ALA A 344 19.82 0.98 -6.89
N LEU A 345 19.91 -0.27 -6.43
CA LEU A 345 21.15 -1.06 -6.41
C LEU A 345 21.70 -1.29 -7.82
N LEU A 346 20.85 -1.61 -8.79
CA LEU A 346 21.28 -1.75 -10.19
C LEU A 346 21.85 -0.44 -10.72
N ARG A 347 21.18 0.70 -10.47
CA ARG A 347 21.63 2.02 -10.91
C ARG A 347 22.88 2.49 -10.18
N SER A 348 23.14 2.04 -8.95
CA SER A 348 24.38 2.38 -8.23
C SER A 348 25.60 1.66 -8.82
N TYR A 349 25.45 0.39 -9.22
CA TYR A 349 26.52 -0.39 -9.86
C TYR A 349 26.69 -0.08 -11.36
N TYR A 350 25.60 0.24 -12.04
CA TYR A 350 25.55 0.47 -13.49
C TYR A 350 24.81 1.77 -13.82
N PRO A 351 25.40 2.94 -13.51
CA PRO A 351 24.72 4.24 -13.59
C PRO A 351 24.30 4.68 -15.00
N ASN A 352 24.81 4.00 -16.04
CA ASN A 352 24.45 4.26 -17.44
C ASN A 352 23.23 3.46 -17.92
N LEU A 353 22.64 2.62 -17.07
CA LEU A 353 21.38 1.96 -17.39
C LEU A 353 20.24 2.97 -17.35
N SER A 354 19.40 2.97 -18.38
CA SER A 354 18.18 3.78 -18.38
C SER A 354 17.10 3.17 -17.49
N ALA A 355 16.09 3.96 -17.12
CA ALA A 355 14.92 3.50 -16.38
C ALA A 355 14.23 2.31 -17.09
N SER A 356 14.04 2.40 -18.41
CA SER A 356 13.51 1.30 -19.23
C SER A 356 14.38 0.05 -19.15
N GLU A 357 15.71 0.16 -19.32
CA GLU A 357 16.61 -0.99 -19.20
C GLU A 357 16.51 -1.62 -17.80
N VAL A 358 16.40 -0.82 -16.75
CA VAL A 358 16.22 -1.31 -15.37
C VAL A 358 14.89 -2.04 -15.21
N LYS A 359 13.76 -1.51 -15.73
CA LYS A 359 12.45 -2.17 -15.75
C LYS A 359 12.56 -3.56 -16.38
N HIS A 360 13.09 -3.64 -17.60
CA HIS A 360 13.25 -4.90 -18.33
C HIS A 360 14.22 -5.87 -17.65
N ILE A 361 15.33 -5.39 -17.08
CA ILE A 361 16.24 -6.24 -16.30
C ILE A 361 15.50 -6.90 -15.13
N LEU A 362 14.69 -6.14 -14.37
CA LEU A 362 13.95 -6.68 -13.22
C LEU A 362 12.92 -7.73 -13.66
N MET A 363 12.19 -7.48 -14.74
CA MET A 363 11.20 -8.43 -15.28
C MET A 363 11.85 -9.68 -15.88
N ASP A 364 12.91 -9.52 -16.68
CA ASP A 364 13.56 -10.62 -17.40
C ASP A 364 14.32 -11.55 -16.46
N SER A 365 14.94 -11.00 -15.41
CA SER A 365 15.82 -11.75 -14.51
C SER A 365 15.12 -12.28 -13.25
N GLY A 366 13.85 -11.94 -13.06
CA GLY A 366 13.05 -12.43 -11.94
C GLY A 366 13.00 -13.97 -11.89
N LEU A 367 12.78 -14.49 -10.68
CA LEU A 367 12.70 -15.92 -10.42
C LEU A 367 11.33 -16.47 -10.88
N SER A 368 11.36 -17.47 -11.77
CA SER A 368 10.18 -18.23 -12.17
C SER A 368 9.91 -19.34 -11.14
N ILE A 369 8.67 -19.43 -10.68
CA ILE A 369 8.22 -20.46 -9.73
C ILE A 369 7.10 -21.27 -10.41
N PRO A 370 7.37 -22.51 -10.89
CA PRO A 370 6.42 -23.28 -11.70
C PRO A 370 5.40 -24.00 -10.81
N ILE A 371 4.56 -23.23 -10.10
CA ILE A 371 3.49 -23.75 -9.24
C ILE A 371 2.15 -23.17 -9.65
N ASN A 372 1.08 -23.93 -9.38
CA ASN A 372 -0.27 -23.42 -9.43
C ASN A 372 -0.62 -22.76 -8.09
N VAL A 373 -1.28 -21.61 -8.12
CA VAL A 373 -1.62 -20.80 -6.95
C VAL A 373 -3.10 -20.47 -6.95
N GLN A 374 -3.66 -20.34 -5.74
CA GLN A 374 -5.01 -19.83 -5.52
C GLN A 374 -5.09 -18.40 -6.07
N VAL A 375 -6.03 -18.19 -6.98
CA VAL A 375 -6.29 -16.86 -7.53
C VAL A 375 -6.86 -15.95 -6.42
N PRO A 376 -6.27 -14.79 -6.12
CA PRO A 376 -6.78 -13.87 -5.12
C PRO A 376 -8.23 -13.47 -5.39
N GLY A 377 -9.07 -13.50 -4.35
CA GLY A 377 -10.49 -13.14 -4.42
C GLY A 377 -11.38 -14.05 -5.26
N ALA A 378 -10.85 -15.13 -5.86
CA ALA A 378 -11.63 -16.16 -6.51
C ALA A 378 -12.16 -17.18 -5.49
N THR A 379 -13.09 -18.04 -5.93
CA THR A 379 -13.54 -19.19 -5.15
C THR A 379 -12.36 -20.07 -4.75
N GLU A 380 -12.37 -20.59 -3.53
CA GLU A 380 -11.36 -21.52 -3.04
C GLU A 380 -11.23 -22.73 -3.98
N GLY A 381 -9.99 -23.13 -4.26
CA GLY A 381 -9.66 -24.17 -5.26
C GLY A 381 -9.53 -23.65 -6.70
N THR A 382 -9.76 -22.36 -6.96
CA THR A 382 -9.50 -21.76 -8.28
C THR A 382 -8.00 -21.55 -8.46
N LEU A 383 -7.32 -22.57 -8.96
CA LEU A 383 -5.88 -22.57 -9.16
C LEU A 383 -5.49 -22.14 -10.58
N LYS A 384 -4.43 -21.33 -10.70
CA LYS A 384 -3.80 -20.98 -11.98
C LYS A 384 -2.27 -21.04 -11.88
N PRO A 385 -1.55 -21.28 -12.98
CA PRO A 385 -0.09 -21.10 -12.98
C PRO A 385 0.27 -19.71 -12.47
N PHE A 386 1.19 -19.63 -11.51
CA PHE A 386 1.65 -18.34 -10.97
C PHE A 386 2.10 -17.37 -12.08
N SER A 387 2.68 -17.91 -13.14
CA SER A 387 3.12 -17.15 -14.30
C SER A 387 2.02 -16.38 -15.02
N GLU A 388 0.74 -16.75 -14.87
CA GLU A 388 -0.40 -16.06 -15.49
C GLU A 388 -0.89 -14.84 -14.68
N LEU A 389 -0.34 -14.58 -13.49
CA LEU A 389 -0.85 -13.53 -12.60
C LEU A 389 -0.09 -12.19 -12.72
N SER A 390 0.95 -12.13 -13.54
CA SER A 390 1.69 -10.90 -13.89
C SER A 390 2.26 -11.01 -15.30
N LYS A 391 2.64 -9.88 -15.92
CA LYS A 391 3.29 -9.83 -17.24
C LYS A 391 4.54 -10.70 -17.32
N SER A 392 5.41 -10.61 -16.31
CA SER A 392 6.67 -11.38 -16.29
C SER A 392 6.49 -12.81 -15.75
N GLY A 393 5.41 -13.06 -15.00
CA GLY A 393 5.19 -14.31 -14.29
C GLY A 393 6.25 -14.62 -13.23
N LYS A 394 6.93 -13.60 -12.69
CA LYS A 394 8.16 -13.75 -11.90
C LYS A 394 8.14 -12.99 -10.58
N VAL A 395 9.02 -13.41 -9.69
CA VAL A 395 9.34 -12.73 -8.43
C VAL A 395 10.67 -11.98 -8.58
N VAL A 396 10.76 -10.75 -8.08
CA VAL A 396 12.02 -9.98 -8.11
C VAL A 396 13.18 -10.77 -7.49
N ASN A 397 14.35 -10.74 -8.13
CA ASN A 397 15.57 -11.40 -7.63
C ASN A 397 16.79 -10.50 -7.84
N ALA A 398 17.34 -9.97 -6.74
CA ALA A 398 18.43 -9.00 -6.80
C ALA A 398 19.72 -9.55 -7.43
N TYR A 399 20.06 -10.82 -7.15
CA TYR A 399 21.27 -11.45 -7.65
C TYR A 399 21.22 -11.64 -9.16
N ASN A 400 20.14 -12.22 -9.68
CA ASN A 400 19.93 -12.41 -11.12
C ASN A 400 19.88 -11.05 -11.84
N ALA A 401 19.25 -10.05 -11.22
CA ALA A 401 19.16 -8.71 -11.77
C ALA A 401 20.56 -8.06 -11.91
N LEU A 402 21.46 -8.22 -10.94
CA LEU A 402 22.84 -7.73 -11.02
C LEU A 402 23.65 -8.45 -12.11
N LEU A 403 23.47 -9.75 -12.27
CA LEU A 403 24.09 -10.51 -13.36
C LEU A 403 23.61 -10.02 -14.73
N ARG A 404 22.30 -9.85 -14.88
CA ARG A 404 21.71 -9.36 -16.13
C ARG A 404 22.10 -7.92 -16.43
N ALA A 405 22.14 -7.05 -15.43
CA ALA A 405 22.61 -5.67 -15.56
C ALA A 405 24.06 -5.60 -16.03
N LYS A 406 24.94 -6.49 -15.55
CA LYS A 406 26.33 -6.61 -16.02
C LYS A 406 26.41 -6.88 -17.52
N GLU A 407 25.57 -7.78 -18.03
CA GLU A 407 25.53 -8.12 -19.46
C GLU A 407 25.06 -6.95 -20.31
N VAL A 408 23.96 -6.31 -19.91
CA VAL A 408 23.39 -5.15 -20.62
C VAL A 408 24.39 -4.00 -20.65
N ALA A 409 25.00 -3.67 -19.50
CA ALA A 409 26.02 -2.62 -19.40
C ALA A 409 27.26 -2.89 -20.27
N LYS A 410 27.72 -4.15 -20.36
CA LYS A 410 28.83 -4.54 -21.25
C LYS A 410 28.48 -4.33 -22.73
N LYS A 411 27.28 -4.74 -23.16
CA LYS A 411 26.81 -4.53 -24.54
C LYS A 411 26.73 -3.04 -24.88
N LYS A 412 26.30 -2.20 -23.93
CA LYS A 412 26.20 -0.75 -24.10
C LYS A 412 27.57 -0.07 -24.27
N LYS A 413 28.58 -0.50 -23.49
CA LYS A 413 29.97 -0.03 -23.68
C LYS A 413 30.52 -0.36 -25.06
N LYS A 414 30.27 -1.57 -25.57
CA LYS A 414 30.70 -1.99 -26.92
C LYS A 414 30.05 -1.22 -28.06
N LYS A 415 28.84 -0.67 -27.87
CA LYS A 415 28.16 0.16 -28.89
C LYS A 415 28.67 1.60 -28.93
N ARG A 416 29.39 2.05 -27.89
CA ARG A 416 29.93 3.42 -27.76
C ARG A 416 31.41 3.52 -28.12
N ALA A 417 32.12 2.39 -28.13
CA ALA A 417 33.48 2.25 -28.64
C ALA A 417 33.41 1.87 -30.12
#